data_AF-A0A1U7PNG4-F1
#
_entry.id   AF-A0A1U7PNG4-F1
#
_cell.length_a   1.000
_cell.length_b   1.000
_cell.length_c   1.000
_cell.angle_alpha   90.00
_cell.angle_beta   90.00
_cell.angle_gamma   90.00
#
_symmetry.space_group_name_H-M   'P 1'
#
loop_
_entity.id
_entity.type
_entity.pdbx_description
1 polymer ?
#
loop_
_entity_poly.entity_id
_entity_poly.type
_entity_poly.pdbx_seq_one_letter_code
_entity_poly.pdbx_strand_id
1 'polypeptide(L)'
;MNNADLMKHIQQEMPEMLQNLDAQISKARQEGKHDEARGLLMIRTRLAQTDTDLIDRLVFDLATITLPERSIVDPDQIPGAAVLNNDASDLECCLVDDTDPTPPYDPCGCGHKHGHKHGHKHKNGAGTDPEADVRVSGEINWYFNFSLDTTLNNPWQTCEDVNTLPFSLSGSTCVGQTLCEDVDPDTFTCPDFCDVISVAIRCKVCPTAQLFVENKLIVAYLIIHVLPECDDDV
;
A
#
# COMPACT_ATOMS: atom_id res chain seq x y z
N MET A 1 -7.86 -5.33 16.41
CA MET A 1 -7.13 -6.57 16.12
C MET A 1 -5.68 -6.27 16.47
N ASN A 2 -4.99 -7.09 17.27
CA ASN A 2 -3.58 -6.83 17.54
C ASN A 2 -2.75 -7.17 16.29
N ASN A 3 -1.51 -6.66 16.17
CA ASN A 3 -0.67 -6.92 15.00
C ASN A 3 -0.47 -8.42 14.78
N ALA A 4 -0.29 -9.24 15.83
CA ALA A 4 -0.12 -10.68 15.70
C ALA A 4 -1.33 -11.42 15.07
N ASP A 5 -2.56 -10.99 15.37
CA ASP A 5 -3.79 -11.53 14.79
C ASP A 5 -3.95 -11.10 13.33
N LEU A 6 -3.53 -9.87 12.99
CA LEU A 6 -3.46 -9.39 11.61
C LEU A 6 -2.42 -10.17 10.81
N MET A 7 -1.23 -10.40 11.37
CA MET A 7 -0.14 -11.15 10.75
C MET A 7 -0.53 -12.61 10.50
N LYS A 8 -1.20 -13.24 11.46
CA LYS A 8 -1.72 -14.60 11.31
C LYS A 8 -2.81 -14.69 10.24
N HIS A 9 -3.66 -13.67 10.15
CA HIS A 9 -4.69 -13.61 9.11
C HIS A 9 -4.06 -13.37 7.73
N ILE A 10 -3.09 -12.46 7.63
CA ILE A 10 -2.30 -12.23 6.42
C ILE A 10 -1.60 -13.52 5.98
N GLN A 11 -0.95 -14.26 6.88
CA GLN A 11 -0.33 -15.56 6.56
C GLN A 11 -1.32 -16.60 6.03
N GLN A 12 -2.57 -16.58 6.51
CA GLN A 12 -3.62 -17.48 6.03
C GLN A 12 -4.16 -17.09 4.66
N GLU A 13 -4.27 -15.79 4.39
CA GLU A 13 -4.83 -15.24 3.15
C GLU A 13 -3.78 -15.06 2.03
N MET A 14 -2.49 -14.98 2.38
CA MET A 14 -1.38 -14.75 1.45
C MET A 14 -1.28 -15.80 0.33
N PRO A 15 -1.50 -17.11 0.57
CA PRO A 15 -1.53 -18.08 -0.52
C PRO A 15 -2.63 -17.80 -1.56
N GLU A 16 -3.82 -17.38 -1.13
CA GLU A 16 -4.91 -17.01 -2.04
C GLU A 16 -4.58 -15.70 -2.77
N MET A 17 -3.97 -14.75 -2.08
CA MET A 17 -3.49 -13.50 -2.68
C MET A 17 -2.42 -13.73 -3.76
N LEU A 18 -1.46 -14.64 -3.51
CA LEU A 18 -0.43 -15.03 -4.47
C LEU A 18 -1.03 -15.75 -5.69
N GLN A 19 -2.03 -16.60 -5.50
CA GLN A 19 -2.75 -17.22 -6.62
C GLN A 19 -3.52 -16.20 -7.45
N ASN A 20 -4.16 -15.23 -6.80
CA ASN A 20 -4.82 -14.13 -7.48
C ASN A 20 -3.83 -13.25 -8.25
N LEU A 21 -2.65 -12.98 -7.67
CA LEU A 21 -1.56 -12.30 -8.37
C LEU A 21 -1.09 -13.10 -9.60
N ASP A 22 -0.94 -14.42 -9.50
CA ASP A 22 -0.54 -15.27 -10.63
C ASP A 22 -1.57 -15.26 -11.78
N ALA A 23 -2.86 -15.29 -11.45
CA ALA A 23 -3.93 -15.16 -12.43
C ALA A 23 -3.87 -13.78 -13.13
N GLN A 24 -3.57 -12.73 -12.37
CA GLN A 24 -3.49 -11.37 -12.89
C GLN A 24 -2.24 -11.11 -13.72
N ILE A 25 -1.08 -11.61 -13.31
CA ILE A 25 0.16 -11.61 -14.13
C ILE A 25 -0.11 -12.29 -15.48
N SER A 26 -0.80 -13.44 -15.45
CA SER A 26 -1.14 -14.19 -16.66
C SER A 26 -2.08 -13.38 -17.57
N LYS A 27 -3.11 -12.73 -17.00
CA LYS A 27 -4.03 -11.86 -17.74
C LYS A 27 -3.32 -10.64 -18.35
N ALA A 28 -2.53 -9.91 -17.56
CA ALA A 28 -1.77 -8.75 -18.03
C ALA A 28 -0.82 -9.11 -19.19
N ARG A 29 -0.17 -10.28 -19.12
CA ARG A 29 0.67 -10.80 -20.22
C ARG A 29 -0.13 -11.10 -21.50
N GLN A 30 -1.32 -11.68 -21.37
CA GLN A 30 -2.19 -11.98 -22.51
C GLN A 30 -2.71 -10.69 -23.18
N GLU A 31 -2.94 -9.64 -22.39
CA GLU A 31 -3.42 -8.33 -22.86
C GLU A 31 -2.28 -7.41 -23.36
N GLY A 32 -1.01 -7.85 -23.34
CA GLY A 32 0.14 -7.05 -23.78
C GLY A 32 0.56 -5.94 -22.81
N LYS A 33 0.07 -5.94 -21.58
CA LYS A 33 0.38 -4.95 -20.54
C LYS A 33 1.68 -5.32 -19.81
N HIS A 34 2.80 -5.15 -20.49
CA HIS A 34 4.11 -5.63 -20.03
C HIS A 34 4.59 -4.98 -18.73
N ASP A 35 4.38 -3.68 -18.55
CA ASP A 35 4.82 -2.96 -17.33
C ASP A 35 4.01 -3.39 -16.11
N GLU A 36 2.69 -3.57 -16.27
CA GLU A 36 1.81 -4.11 -15.22
C GLU A 36 2.23 -5.54 -14.84
N ALA A 37 2.42 -6.41 -15.84
CA ALA A 37 2.87 -7.78 -15.60
C ALA A 37 4.23 -7.84 -14.89
N ARG A 38 5.13 -6.89 -15.17
CA ARG A 38 6.44 -6.79 -14.51
C ARG A 38 6.31 -6.34 -13.05
N GLY A 39 5.52 -5.30 -12.77
CA GLY A 39 5.29 -4.83 -11.40
C GLY A 39 4.61 -5.89 -10.54
N LEU A 40 3.59 -6.56 -11.08
CA LEU A 40 2.92 -7.67 -10.40
C LEU A 40 3.85 -8.86 -10.15
N LEU A 41 4.72 -9.19 -11.12
CA LEU A 41 5.72 -10.24 -10.94
C LEU A 41 6.72 -9.89 -9.84
N MET A 42 7.19 -8.64 -9.77
CA MET A 42 8.12 -8.20 -8.71
C MET A 42 7.50 -8.38 -7.33
N ILE A 43 6.25 -7.96 -7.14
CA ILE A 43 5.53 -8.13 -5.87
C ILE A 43 5.26 -9.58 -5.57
N ARG A 44 4.83 -10.37 -6.56
CA ARG A 44 4.65 -11.81 -6.39
C ARG A 44 5.95 -12.52 -6.00
N THR A 45 7.08 -12.12 -6.57
CA THR A 45 8.39 -12.65 -6.18
C THR A 45 8.76 -12.23 -4.77
N ARG A 46 8.56 -10.96 -4.39
CA ARG A 46 8.80 -10.48 -3.03
C ARG A 46 7.89 -11.22 -2.04
N LEU A 47 6.57 -11.17 -2.22
CA LEU A 47 5.59 -11.85 -1.36
C LEU A 47 5.80 -13.37 -1.25
N ALA A 48 6.27 -14.03 -2.31
CA ALA A 48 6.55 -15.47 -2.29
C ALA A 48 7.83 -15.83 -1.51
N GLN A 49 8.71 -14.88 -1.23
CA GLN A 49 9.95 -15.17 -0.48
C GLN A 49 9.69 -15.53 0.98
N THR A 50 8.47 -15.33 1.50
CA THR A 50 7.99 -15.84 2.81
C THR A 50 9.00 -15.70 3.96
N ASP A 51 9.83 -14.65 3.94
CA ASP A 51 10.54 -14.23 5.14
C ASP A 51 9.61 -13.33 5.94
N THR A 52 9.61 -13.52 7.25
CA THR A 52 8.91 -12.67 8.23
C THR A 52 9.23 -11.19 7.99
N ASP A 53 10.47 -10.92 7.60
CA ASP A 53 11.06 -9.60 7.38
C ASP A 53 10.37 -8.85 6.23
N LEU A 54 9.81 -9.56 5.24
CA LEU A 54 9.02 -8.90 4.21
C LEU A 54 7.69 -8.41 4.76
N ILE A 55 7.05 -9.17 5.66
CA ILE A 55 5.72 -8.84 6.15
C ILE A 55 5.77 -7.55 6.97
N ASP A 56 6.86 -7.34 7.72
CA ASP A 56 7.11 -6.11 8.47
C ASP A 56 7.41 -4.90 7.58
N ARG A 57 7.53 -5.11 6.27
CA ARG A 57 7.71 -4.07 5.24
C ARG A 57 6.46 -3.82 4.41
N LEU A 58 5.38 -4.57 4.64
CA LEU A 58 4.11 -4.39 3.93
C LEU A 58 3.24 -3.37 4.66
N VAL A 59 2.86 -2.31 3.93
CA VAL A 59 1.83 -1.37 4.37
C VAL A 59 0.58 -1.62 3.53
N PHE A 60 -0.57 -1.73 4.18
CA PHE A 60 -1.85 -1.97 3.53
C PHE A 60 -2.78 -0.78 3.65
N ASP A 61 -3.53 -0.51 2.58
CA ASP A 61 -4.64 0.44 2.58
C ASP A 61 -5.79 -0.12 1.73
N LEU A 62 -6.99 0.45 1.88
CA LEU A 62 -8.18 0.04 1.14
C LEU A 62 -8.81 1.23 0.46
N ALA A 63 -8.87 1.18 -0.86
CA ALA A 63 -9.53 2.19 -1.66
C ALA A 63 -10.83 1.63 -2.25
N THR A 64 -11.90 2.44 -2.24
CA THR A 64 -13.18 2.05 -2.85
C THR A 64 -13.62 3.11 -3.84
N ILE A 65 -13.92 2.69 -5.06
CA ILE A 65 -14.57 3.52 -6.06
C ILE A 65 -16.04 3.13 -6.19
N THR A 66 -16.89 4.15 -6.29
CA THR A 66 -18.33 3.98 -6.54
C THR A 66 -18.68 4.62 -7.87
N LEU A 67 -19.11 3.80 -8.82
CA LEU A 67 -19.45 4.21 -10.18
C LEU A 67 -20.96 4.05 -10.43
N PRO A 68 -21.58 4.91 -11.27
CA PRO A 68 -22.95 4.72 -11.71
C PRO A 68 -23.02 3.54 -12.69
N GLU A 69 -23.54 2.39 -12.24
CA GLU A 69 -23.51 1.12 -12.99
C GLU A 69 -24.14 1.25 -14.39
N ARG A 70 -25.26 1.96 -14.50
CA ARG A 70 -25.99 2.18 -15.76
C ARG A 70 -25.20 2.95 -16.81
N SER A 71 -24.16 3.67 -16.39
CA SER A 71 -23.34 4.47 -17.29
C SER A 71 -22.07 3.76 -17.73
N ILE A 72 -21.76 2.58 -17.18
CA ILE A 72 -20.58 1.78 -17.55
C ILE A 72 -21.00 0.75 -18.60
N VAL A 73 -20.37 0.79 -19.77
CA VAL A 73 -20.68 -0.11 -20.89
C VAL A 73 -20.09 -1.50 -20.65
N ASP A 74 -18.85 -1.55 -20.16
CA ASP A 74 -18.14 -2.79 -19.88
C ASP A 74 -17.37 -2.70 -18.54
N PRO A 75 -17.89 -3.31 -17.46
CA PRO A 75 -17.20 -3.38 -16.17
C PRO A 75 -15.87 -4.17 -16.20
N ASP A 76 -15.65 -5.02 -17.20
CA ASP A 76 -14.41 -5.82 -17.29
C ASP A 76 -13.19 -4.96 -17.65
N GLN A 77 -13.41 -3.73 -18.12
CA GLN A 77 -12.36 -2.72 -18.34
C GLN A 77 -11.78 -2.17 -17.04
N ILE A 78 -12.47 -2.33 -15.90
CA ILE A 78 -11.94 -1.95 -14.60
C ILE A 78 -10.75 -2.87 -14.28
N PRO A 79 -9.54 -2.33 -14.05
CA PRO A 79 -8.35 -3.16 -13.90
C PRO A 79 -8.47 -4.15 -12.73
N GLY A 80 -8.05 -5.39 -12.97
CA GLY A 80 -7.92 -6.40 -11.91
C GLY A 80 -6.81 -6.03 -10.92
N ALA A 81 -5.73 -5.42 -11.42
CA ALA A 81 -4.72 -4.75 -10.64
C ALA A 81 -4.17 -3.55 -11.40
N ALA A 82 -3.38 -2.74 -10.71
CA ALA A 82 -2.61 -1.65 -11.29
C ALA A 82 -1.32 -1.45 -10.49
N VAL A 83 -0.23 -1.14 -11.19
CA VAL A 83 0.95 -0.52 -10.58
C VAL A 83 0.61 0.93 -10.33
N LEU A 84 0.83 1.37 -9.09
CA LEU A 84 0.52 2.72 -8.67
C LEU A 84 1.73 3.62 -8.88
N ASN A 85 1.45 4.84 -9.33
CA ASN A 85 2.40 5.92 -9.09
C ASN A 85 2.32 6.26 -7.61
N ASN A 86 3.47 6.37 -6.96
CA ASN A 86 3.53 6.74 -5.56
C ASN A 86 4.61 7.82 -5.34
N ASP A 87 4.40 8.57 -4.27
CA ASP A 87 5.33 9.56 -3.72
C ASP A 87 5.46 9.26 -2.23
N ALA A 88 6.61 8.71 -1.87
CA ALA A 88 6.97 8.34 -0.50
C ALA A 88 8.00 9.33 0.10
N SER A 89 8.11 10.54 -0.46
CA SER A 89 9.09 11.54 -0.02
C SER A 89 8.83 12.09 1.40
N ASP A 90 7.60 11.93 1.90
CA ASP A 90 7.20 12.30 3.26
C ASP A 90 7.43 11.16 4.28
N LEU A 91 8.04 10.04 3.87
CA LEU A 91 8.49 9.01 4.80
C LEU A 91 9.78 9.42 5.50
N GLU A 92 9.74 9.38 6.82
CA GLU A 92 10.89 9.58 7.68
C GLU A 92 11.23 8.26 8.39
N CYS A 93 12.53 8.02 8.56
CA CYS A 93 13.04 6.90 9.33
C CYS A 93 13.81 7.42 10.55
N CYS A 94 13.62 6.78 11.70
CA CYS A 94 14.31 7.11 12.94
C CYS A 94 14.65 5.86 13.75
N LEU A 95 15.77 5.93 14.46
CA LEU A 95 16.13 4.96 15.49
C LEU A 95 15.37 5.29 16.77
N VAL A 96 14.70 4.29 17.34
CA VAL A 96 13.94 4.42 18.57
C VAL A 96 14.48 3.40 19.57
N ASP A 97 15.02 3.89 20.67
CA ASP A 97 15.38 3.05 21.79
C ASP A 97 14.10 2.53 22.47
N ASP A 98 14.08 1.26 22.83
CA ASP A 98 12.95 0.56 23.48
C ASP A 98 12.57 1.15 24.87
N THR A 99 13.30 2.19 25.31
CA THR A 99 13.10 2.89 26.59
C THR A 99 12.35 4.21 26.49
N ASP A 100 12.06 4.73 25.30
CA ASP A 100 11.34 5.99 25.12
C ASP A 100 9.89 5.74 24.61
N PRO A 101 8.86 5.79 25.49
CA PRO A 101 7.48 5.51 25.12
C PRO A 101 6.83 6.66 24.35
N THR A 102 7.61 7.59 23.80
CA THR A 102 7.09 8.70 23.02
C THR A 102 6.50 8.11 21.73
N PRO A 103 5.16 8.17 21.54
CA PRO A 103 4.57 7.64 20.32
C PRO A 103 5.13 8.39 19.12
N PRO A 104 5.46 7.68 18.01
CA PRO A 104 5.97 8.33 16.82
C PRO A 104 4.98 9.40 16.35
N TYR A 105 5.54 10.46 15.77
CA TYR A 105 4.79 11.54 15.16
C TYR A 105 3.70 10.97 14.25
N ASP A 106 2.45 11.35 14.51
CA ASP A 106 1.27 10.94 13.76
C ASP A 106 0.83 12.11 12.86
N PRO A 107 1.34 12.20 11.62
CA PRO A 107 0.95 13.24 10.67
C PRO A 107 -0.54 13.14 10.28
N CYS A 108 -1.16 11.97 10.45
CA CYS A 108 -2.54 11.69 10.03
C CYS A 108 -3.60 12.02 11.09
N GLY A 109 -3.20 12.32 12.34
CA GLY A 109 -4.11 12.67 13.43
C GLY A 109 -5.01 11.51 13.91
N CYS A 110 -4.64 10.26 13.59
CA CYS A 110 -5.33 9.03 13.99
C CYS A 110 -4.90 8.51 15.38
N GLY A 111 -3.89 9.12 16.00
CA GLY A 111 -3.32 8.87 17.32
C GLY A 111 -3.35 10.12 18.21
N HIS A 112 -3.22 9.92 19.52
CA HIS A 112 -3.44 10.95 20.54
C HIS A 112 -2.56 12.20 20.31
N LYS A 113 -3.21 13.36 20.15
CA LYS A 113 -2.54 14.67 20.08
C LYS A 113 -1.81 14.99 21.38
N HIS A 114 -0.67 15.67 21.21
CA HIS A 114 0.19 16.39 22.18
C HIS A 114 1.36 15.58 22.75
N GLY A 115 2.61 16.05 22.73
CA GLY A 115 3.16 17.31 22.23
C GLY A 115 4.68 17.35 22.39
N HIS A 116 5.33 18.21 21.61
CA HIS A 116 6.73 18.60 21.78
C HIS A 116 7.12 18.81 23.25
N LYS A 117 8.25 18.24 23.68
CA LYS A 117 9.21 18.86 24.61
C LYS A 117 10.52 18.06 24.71
N HIS A 118 11.60 18.71 24.30
CA HIS A 118 12.97 18.66 24.83
C HIS A 118 13.62 17.30 25.17
N GLY A 119 14.57 16.92 24.29
CA GLY A 119 15.99 16.67 24.61
C GLY A 119 16.35 15.83 25.83
N HIS A 120 16.95 14.67 25.56
CA HIS A 120 17.82 13.98 26.51
C HIS A 120 19.09 13.47 25.81
N LYS A 121 20.20 14.17 26.03
CA LYS A 121 21.54 13.57 26.00
C LYS A 121 21.65 12.69 27.24
N HIS A 122 21.85 11.39 27.10
CA HIS A 122 22.40 10.59 28.19
C HIS A 122 23.79 10.04 27.85
N LYS A 123 24.72 10.45 28.72
CA LYS A 123 26.03 9.87 28.93
C LYS A 123 25.88 8.65 29.85
N ASN A 124 26.66 7.61 29.53
CA ASN A 124 27.24 6.58 30.39
C ASN A 124 26.42 5.31 30.68
N GLY A 125 26.87 4.23 30.04
CA GLY A 125 26.81 2.86 30.55
C GLY A 125 27.74 2.00 29.70
N ALA A 126 28.90 1.60 30.24
CA ALA A 126 29.80 0.68 29.56
C ALA A 126 29.23 -0.74 29.63
N GLY A 127 29.04 -1.37 28.46
CA GLY A 127 28.70 -2.79 28.31
C GLY A 127 27.41 -2.99 27.53
N THR A 128 27.55 -3.65 26.37
CA THR A 128 26.55 -4.00 25.33
C THR A 128 25.94 -2.79 24.62
N ASP A 129 26.25 -2.69 23.33
CA ASP A 129 25.78 -1.62 22.44
C ASP A 129 24.25 -1.54 22.49
N PRO A 130 23.66 -0.33 22.49
CA PRO A 130 22.21 -0.18 22.57
C PRO A 130 21.58 -0.69 21.26
N GLU A 131 20.91 -1.83 21.34
CA GLU A 131 20.00 -2.33 20.30
C GLU A 131 18.84 -1.32 20.14
N ALA A 132 18.65 -0.81 18.92
CA ALA A 132 17.62 0.18 18.61
C ALA A 132 16.72 -0.29 17.45
N ASP A 133 15.43 0.04 17.53
CA ASP A 133 14.47 -0.26 16.48
C ASP A 133 14.49 0.84 15.42
N VAL A 134 14.43 0.44 14.15
CA VAL A 134 14.23 1.37 13.03
C VAL A 134 12.73 1.53 12.81
N ARG A 135 12.19 2.72 13.07
CA ARG A 135 10.80 3.04 12.77
C ARG A 135 10.69 3.92 11.53
N VAL A 136 9.68 3.63 10.72
CA VAL A 136 9.28 4.45 9.58
C VAL A 136 7.92 5.07 9.86
N SER A 137 7.81 6.38 9.69
CA SER A 137 6.59 7.14 9.86
C SER A 137 6.42 8.18 8.77
N GLY A 138 5.19 8.39 8.32
CA GLY A 138 4.89 9.38 7.28
C GLY A 138 3.67 9.01 6.47
N GLU A 139 3.59 9.55 5.25
CA GLU A 139 2.54 9.21 4.29
C GLU A 139 3.12 8.80 2.94
N ILE A 140 2.44 7.86 2.28
CA ILE A 140 2.68 7.51 0.89
C ILE A 140 1.49 8.01 0.09
N ASN A 141 1.71 9.04 -0.71
CA ASN A 141 0.72 9.55 -1.65
C ASN A 141 0.72 8.65 -2.89
N TRP A 142 -0.45 8.23 -3.38
CA TRP A 142 -0.52 7.31 -4.52
C TRP A 142 -1.69 7.61 -5.45
N TYR A 143 -1.54 7.26 -6.72
CA TYR A 143 -2.62 7.28 -7.70
C TYR A 143 -2.43 6.27 -8.83
N PHE A 144 -3.54 5.89 -9.45
CA PHE A 144 -3.53 5.23 -10.76
C PHE A 144 -4.72 5.67 -11.60
N ASN A 145 -4.53 5.57 -12.91
CA ASN A 145 -5.52 5.92 -13.91
C ASN A 145 -5.95 4.69 -14.70
N PHE A 146 -7.20 4.67 -15.10
CA PHE A 146 -7.74 3.68 -16.03
C PHE A 146 -8.83 4.33 -16.88
N SER A 147 -9.14 3.71 -18.02
CA SER A 147 -10.17 4.22 -18.91
C SER A 147 -11.36 3.28 -18.91
N LEU A 148 -12.56 3.84 -18.89
CA LEU A 148 -13.81 3.09 -19.05
C LEU A 148 -14.62 3.64 -20.21
N ASP A 149 -15.21 2.75 -20.96
CA ASP A 149 -16.27 3.04 -21.90
C ASP A 149 -17.56 3.33 -21.13
N THR A 150 -18.08 4.53 -21.35
CA THR A 150 -19.23 5.04 -20.63
C THR A 150 -20.24 5.66 -21.58
N THR A 151 -21.48 5.75 -21.14
CA THR A 151 -22.52 6.60 -21.76
C THR A 151 -22.55 8.01 -21.16
N LEU A 152 -21.49 8.39 -20.41
CA LEU A 152 -21.33 9.75 -19.91
C LEU A 152 -20.89 10.62 -21.08
N ASN A 153 -21.76 11.55 -21.43
CA ASN A 153 -21.62 12.38 -22.60
C ASN A 153 -21.27 13.81 -22.19
N ASN A 154 -20.38 14.43 -22.97
CA ASN A 154 -20.17 15.87 -22.88
C ASN A 154 -21.38 16.63 -23.50
N PRO A 155 -21.49 17.96 -23.36
CA PRO A 155 -22.67 18.72 -23.80
C PRO A 155 -23.00 18.64 -25.29
N TRP A 156 -22.12 18.04 -26.11
CA TRP A 156 -22.22 18.00 -27.57
C TRP A 156 -22.54 16.59 -28.12
N GLN A 157 -22.75 15.61 -27.25
CA GLN A 157 -23.00 14.21 -27.60
C GLN A 157 -24.40 13.74 -27.19
N THR A 158 -24.88 12.68 -27.83
CA THR A 158 -26.20 12.07 -27.57
C THR A 158 -26.13 11.04 -26.45
N CYS A 159 -27.24 10.78 -25.75
CA CYS A 159 -27.28 9.81 -24.65
C CYS A 159 -26.95 8.36 -25.05
N GLU A 160 -26.91 8.05 -26.36
CA GLU A 160 -26.60 6.72 -26.90
C GLU A 160 -25.12 6.58 -27.28
N ASP A 161 -24.35 7.68 -27.28
CA ASP A 161 -22.93 7.66 -27.63
C ASP A 161 -22.11 7.01 -26.51
N VAL A 162 -21.16 6.16 -26.92
CA VAL A 162 -20.16 5.54 -26.04
C VAL A 162 -18.87 6.32 -26.11
N ASN A 163 -18.37 6.75 -24.96
CA ASN A 163 -17.10 7.47 -24.82
C ASN A 163 -16.19 6.78 -23.81
N THR A 164 -14.95 6.59 -24.22
CA THR A 164 -13.87 6.21 -23.34
C THR A 164 -13.42 7.42 -22.51
N LEU A 165 -13.67 7.39 -21.20
CA LEU A 165 -13.27 8.45 -20.27
C LEU A 165 -12.19 7.96 -19.30
N PRO A 166 -11.21 8.80 -18.95
CA PRO A 166 -10.25 8.49 -17.91
C PRO A 166 -10.87 8.65 -16.52
N PHE A 167 -10.58 7.68 -15.65
CA PHE A 167 -10.86 7.70 -14.23
C PHE A 167 -9.54 7.64 -13.47
N SER A 168 -9.45 8.39 -12.38
CA SER A 168 -8.31 8.40 -11.48
C SER A 168 -8.78 7.97 -10.11
N LEU A 169 -8.03 7.07 -9.48
CA LEU A 169 -8.14 6.78 -8.06
C LEU A 169 -6.84 7.20 -7.38
N SER A 170 -6.95 7.98 -6.32
CA SER A 170 -5.83 8.49 -5.54
C SER A 170 -6.12 8.44 -4.05
N GLY A 171 -5.08 8.35 -3.24
CA GLY A 171 -5.17 8.36 -1.79
C GLY A 171 -3.83 8.62 -1.14
N SER A 172 -3.83 8.62 0.19
CA SER A 172 -2.66 8.80 1.03
C SER A 172 -2.69 7.73 2.09
N THR A 173 -1.65 6.90 2.14
CA THR A 173 -1.54 5.80 3.09
C THR A 173 -0.58 6.18 4.21
N CYS A 174 -1.08 6.18 5.45
CA CYS A 174 -0.27 6.48 6.63
C CYS A 174 0.63 5.29 6.96
N VAL A 175 1.92 5.55 7.17
CA VAL A 175 2.92 4.56 7.57
C VAL A 175 3.32 4.82 9.02
N GLY A 176 3.43 3.77 9.81
CA GLY A 176 3.81 3.83 11.22
C GLY A 176 4.17 2.44 11.72
N GLN A 177 5.30 1.90 11.24
CA GLN A 177 5.74 0.54 11.56
C GLN A 177 7.24 0.48 11.87
N THR A 178 7.62 -0.52 12.66
CA THR A 178 9.02 -0.91 12.83
C THR A 178 9.44 -1.67 11.58
N LEU A 179 10.51 -1.21 10.93
CA LEU A 179 11.06 -1.80 9.72
C LEU A 179 12.07 -2.89 10.08
N CYS A 180 12.91 -2.64 11.08
CA CYS A 180 13.95 -3.54 11.57
C CYS A 180 14.10 -3.40 13.08
N GLU A 181 14.38 -4.52 13.75
CA GLU A 181 14.61 -4.62 15.18
C GLU A 181 16.12 -4.85 15.43
N ASP A 182 16.59 -4.49 16.62
CA ASP A 182 17.94 -4.80 17.12
C ASP A 182 19.10 -4.32 16.20
N VAL A 183 18.95 -3.13 15.61
CA VAL A 183 19.95 -2.57 14.70
C VAL A 183 21.04 -1.83 15.47
N ASP A 184 22.29 -1.97 15.02
CA ASP A 184 23.42 -1.16 15.52
C ASP A 184 23.28 0.30 15.06
N PRO A 185 23.08 1.25 15.99
CA PRO A 185 22.84 2.65 15.67
C PRO A 185 24.06 3.34 15.03
N ASP A 186 25.26 2.78 15.18
CA ASP A 186 26.49 3.35 14.62
C ASP A 186 26.74 2.93 13.15
N THR A 187 26.08 1.88 12.67
CA THR A 187 26.23 1.35 11.29
C THR A 187 25.00 1.57 10.42
N PHE A 188 23.84 1.81 11.03
CA PHE A 188 22.58 1.93 10.30
C PHE A 188 22.47 3.19 9.44
N THR A 189 21.96 3.02 8.22
CA THR A 189 21.54 4.12 7.34
C THR A 189 20.08 3.93 6.96
N CYS A 190 19.27 4.99 7.11
CA CYS A 190 17.88 4.96 6.67
C CYS A 190 17.80 4.60 5.18
N PRO A 191 16.90 3.68 4.81
CA PRO A 191 16.80 3.22 3.44
C PRO A 191 16.24 4.30 2.51
N ASP A 192 16.54 4.16 1.21
CA ASP A 192 15.99 5.06 0.20
C ASP A 192 14.51 4.71 -0.09
N PHE A 193 13.61 5.59 0.32
CA PHE A 193 12.18 5.44 0.08
C PHE A 193 11.75 5.68 -1.38
N CYS A 194 12.67 6.09 -2.27
CA CYS A 194 12.39 6.13 -3.72
C CYS A 194 12.09 4.74 -4.30
N ASP A 195 12.51 3.65 -3.64
CA ASP A 195 12.29 2.28 -4.09
C ASP A 195 10.98 1.64 -3.57
N VAL A 196 10.08 2.45 -2.99
CA VAL A 196 8.75 1.99 -2.57
C VAL A 196 7.94 1.52 -3.78
N ILE A 197 7.53 0.26 -3.75
CA ILE A 197 6.69 -0.34 -4.79
C ILE A 197 5.26 -0.35 -4.30
N SER A 198 4.34 0.17 -5.11
CA SER A 198 2.92 0.28 -4.76
C SER A 198 2.04 -0.38 -5.82
N VAL A 199 1.11 -1.24 -5.40
CA VAL A 199 0.09 -1.83 -6.27
C VAL A 199 -1.29 -1.75 -5.67
N ALA A 200 -2.28 -1.69 -6.56
CA ALA A 200 -3.67 -1.96 -6.24
C ALA A 200 -4.08 -3.32 -6.78
N ILE A 201 -4.73 -4.14 -5.95
CA ILE A 201 -5.35 -5.41 -6.34
C ILE A 201 -6.84 -5.29 -6.09
N ARG A 202 -7.64 -5.50 -7.13
CA ARG A 202 -9.11 -5.48 -7.03
C ARG A 202 -9.58 -6.62 -6.15
N CYS A 203 -10.18 -6.28 -5.02
CA CYS A 203 -10.82 -7.24 -4.14
C CYS A 203 -12.00 -7.90 -4.86
N LYS A 204 -12.30 -9.15 -4.50
CA LYS A 204 -13.47 -9.86 -5.01
C LYS A 204 -14.72 -8.99 -4.75
N VAL A 205 -15.40 -8.58 -5.82
CA VAL A 205 -16.59 -7.75 -5.76
C VAL A 205 -17.61 -8.47 -4.86
N CYS A 206 -17.87 -7.91 -3.68
CA CYS A 206 -18.78 -8.50 -2.73
C CYS A 206 -20.21 -8.23 -3.22
N PRO A 207 -21.00 -9.25 -3.64
CA PRO A 207 -22.34 -9.03 -4.20
C PRO A 207 -23.29 -8.34 -3.22
N THR A 208 -22.98 -8.40 -1.92
CA THR A 208 -23.76 -7.83 -0.83
C THR A 208 -23.78 -6.30 -0.84
N ALA A 209 -22.76 -5.64 -1.39
CA ALA A 209 -22.77 -4.17 -1.53
C ALA A 209 -23.72 -3.70 -2.65
N GLN A 210 -23.94 -4.53 -3.69
CA GLN A 210 -24.91 -4.27 -4.75
C GLN A 210 -26.37 -4.46 -4.29
N LEU A 211 -26.59 -5.27 -3.25
CA LEU A 211 -27.95 -5.54 -2.72
C LEU A 211 -28.61 -4.33 -2.04
N PHE A 212 -27.85 -3.30 -1.63
CA PHE A 212 -28.37 -2.16 -0.86
C PHE A 212 -28.28 -0.81 -1.59
N VAL A 213 -27.73 -0.76 -2.80
CA VAL A 213 -27.59 0.49 -3.56
C VAL A 213 -27.95 0.23 -5.01
N GLU A 214 -29.22 0.45 -5.36
CA GLU A 214 -29.68 0.34 -6.75
C GLU A 214 -28.83 1.24 -7.67
N ASN A 215 -28.32 0.67 -8.77
CA ASN A 215 -27.59 1.35 -9.85
C ASN A 215 -26.17 1.86 -9.51
N LYS A 216 -25.48 1.26 -8.54
CA LYS A 216 -24.07 1.56 -8.28
C LYS A 216 -23.19 0.34 -8.37
N LEU A 217 -22.08 0.49 -9.09
CA LEU A 217 -20.98 -0.46 -9.10
C LEU A 217 -19.96 -0.01 -8.05
N ILE A 218 -19.73 -0.84 -7.05
CA ILE A 218 -18.73 -0.59 -6.00
C ILE A 218 -17.55 -1.53 -6.26
N VAL A 219 -16.37 -0.95 -6.43
CA VAL A 219 -15.13 -1.71 -6.63
C VAL A 219 -14.16 -1.31 -5.53
N ALA A 220 -13.68 -2.32 -4.79
CA ALA A 220 -12.68 -2.14 -3.76
C ALA A 220 -11.32 -2.64 -4.25
N TYR A 221 -10.26 -1.91 -3.90
CA TYR A 221 -8.87 -2.25 -4.16
C TYR A 221 -8.13 -2.34 -2.83
N LEU A 222 -7.45 -3.46 -2.61
CA LEU A 222 -6.39 -3.57 -1.62
C LEU A 222 -5.15 -2.90 -2.19
N ILE A 223 -4.69 -1.85 -1.53
CA ILE A 223 -3.45 -1.16 -1.83
C ILE A 223 -2.36 -1.80 -0.99
N ILE A 224 -1.25 -2.15 -1.64
CA ILE A 224 -0.09 -2.77 -1.00
C ILE A 224 1.12 -1.92 -1.36
N HIS A 225 1.78 -1.39 -0.33
CA HIS A 225 3.09 -0.76 -0.44
C HIS A 225 4.13 -1.72 0.13
N VAL A 226 5.23 -1.88 -0.60
CA VAL A 226 6.39 -2.63 -0.16
C VAL A 226 7.49 -1.63 0.13
N LEU A 227 7.80 -1.42 1.41
CA LEU A 227 8.89 -0.56 1.86
C LEU A 227 10.26 -1.17 1.48
N PRO A 228 11.33 -0.37 1.33
CA PRO A 228 12.69 -0.89 1.09
C PRO A 228 13.20 -1.77 2.25
N GLU A 229 14.31 -2.48 2.03
CA GLU A 229 15.00 -3.26 3.07
C GLU A 229 15.78 -2.31 3.97
N CYS A 230 16.02 -2.70 5.23
CA CYS A 230 17.16 -2.13 5.94
C CYS A 230 18.41 -2.75 5.34
N ASP A 231 19.33 -1.90 4.90
CA ASP A 231 20.66 -2.37 4.57
C ASP A 231 21.40 -2.61 5.89
N ASP A 232 21.54 -3.88 6.27
CA ASP A 232 22.44 -4.30 7.36
C ASP A 232 23.90 -4.48 6.87
N ASP A 233 24.17 -4.21 5.59
CA ASP A 233 25.45 -4.48 4.95
C ASP A 233 26.52 -3.41 5.27
N VAL A 234 27.21 -3.58 6.40
CA VAL A 234 28.66 -3.30 6.54
C VAL A 234 29.40 -4.46 7.20
#